data_AF-A0A838K2U2-F1
#
_entry.id   AF-A0A838K2U2-F1
#
_cell.length_a   1.000
_cell.length_b   1.000
_cell.length_c   1.000
_cell.angle_alpha   90.00
_cell.angle_beta   90.00
_cell.angle_gamma   90.00
#
_symmetry.space_group_name_H-M   'P 1'
#
loop_
_entity.id
_entity.type
_entity.pdbx_description
1 polymer ?
#
loop_
_entity_poly.entity_id
_entity_poly.type
_entity_poly.pdbx_seq_one_letter_code
_entity_poly.pdbx_strand_id
1 'polypeptide(L)'
;MSVSTTERIEPDAGGSADEEPVVHILWINAGLSCDGDSIALTAATQPSIEEIVLGGLPGLPKVAVHWPLIDFESGPHQGADNFIEW
;
A
#
# COMPACT_ATOMS: atom_id res chain seq x y z
N MET A 1 11.17 -21.66 30.35
CA MET A 1 10.99 -20.35 29.69
C MET A 1 10.14 -20.58 28.45
N SER A 2 8.85 -20.29 28.51
CA SER A 2 7.91 -20.45 27.39
C SER A 2 7.74 -19.06 26.76
N VAL A 3 8.06 -18.94 25.47
CA VAL A 3 7.84 -17.71 24.68
C VAL A 3 6.51 -17.88 23.95
N SER A 4 5.45 -17.33 24.55
CA SER A 4 4.25 -16.80 23.88
C SER A 4 4.66 -15.47 23.23
N THR A 5 4.21 -15.01 22.07
CA THR A 5 3.00 -15.25 21.27
C THR A 5 3.33 -14.78 19.85
N THR A 6 3.01 -15.56 18.82
CA THR A 6 2.80 -15.03 17.47
C THR A 6 1.51 -14.22 17.52
N GLU A 7 1.60 -12.89 17.51
CA GLU A 7 0.44 -12.03 17.39
C GLU A 7 -0.10 -12.17 15.97
N ARG A 8 -1.19 -12.91 15.86
CA ARG A 8 -1.94 -13.05 14.61
C ARG A 8 -2.67 -11.73 14.41
N ILE A 9 -2.32 -10.99 13.36
CA ILE A 9 -3.09 -9.83 12.92
C ILE A 9 -4.48 -10.35 12.53
N GLU A 10 -5.49 -10.03 13.35
CA GLU A 10 -6.89 -10.31 13.02
C GLU A 10 -7.39 -9.22 12.06
N PRO A 11 -8.08 -9.58 10.97
CA PRO A 11 -8.65 -8.59 10.06
C PRO A 11 -9.76 -7.83 10.80
N ASP A 12 -9.65 -6.51 10.86
CA ASP A 12 -10.68 -5.61 11.37
C ASP A 12 -11.96 -5.80 10.56
N ALA A 13 -13.04 -6.20 11.24
CA ALA A 13 -14.32 -6.58 10.64
C ALA A 13 -15.19 -5.36 10.29
N GLY A 14 -14.59 -4.35 9.64
CA GLY A 14 -15.26 -3.15 9.17
C GLY A 14 -15.81 -3.23 7.73
N GLY A 15 -15.42 -4.25 6.95
CA GLY A 15 -15.86 -4.45 5.57
C GLY A 15 -17.00 -5.45 5.47
N SER A 16 -18.04 -5.13 4.70
CA SER A 16 -19.11 -6.08 4.38
C SER A 16 -18.54 -7.32 3.69
N ALA A 17 -19.03 -8.52 4.01
CA ALA A 17 -18.44 -9.79 3.58
C ALA A 17 -18.44 -10.04 2.05
N ASP A 18 -19.01 -9.12 1.26
CA ASP A 18 -19.03 -9.13 -0.21
C ASP A 18 -18.05 -8.11 -0.84
N GLU A 19 -17.35 -7.30 -0.03
CA GLU A 19 -16.36 -6.34 -0.51
C GLU A 19 -14.96 -6.89 -0.33
N GLU A 20 -14.25 -7.10 -1.44
CA GLU A 20 -12.87 -7.57 -1.41
C GLU A 20 -12.00 -6.53 -0.68
N PRO A 21 -11.32 -6.90 0.42
CA PRO A 21 -10.64 -5.92 1.27
C PRO A 21 -9.56 -5.20 0.47
N VAL A 22 -9.61 -3.87 0.47
CA VAL A 22 -8.61 -3.02 -0.18
C VAL A 22 -7.53 -2.66 0.84
N VAL A 23 -6.27 -2.92 0.49
CA VAL A 23 -5.11 -2.50 1.27
C VAL A 23 -4.58 -1.20 0.71
N HIS A 24 -4.64 -0.14 1.52
CA HIS A 24 -4.07 1.16 1.19
C HIS A 24 -2.61 1.23 1.67
N ILE A 25 -1.69 1.56 0.76
CA ILE A 25 -0.27 1.79 1.06
C ILE A 25 -0.01 3.29 0.95
N LEU A 26 0.19 3.94 2.09
CA LEU A 26 0.62 5.34 2.12
C LEU A 26 2.14 5.42 2.10
N TRP A 27 2.69 5.95 1.01
CA TRP A 27 4.13 6.09 0.82
C TRP A 27 4.58 7.54 1.08
N ILE A 28 5.24 7.77 2.22
CA ILE A 28 5.60 9.11 2.69
C ILE A 28 7.09 9.40 2.46
N ASN A 29 7.38 10.23 1.46
CA ASN A 29 8.75 10.72 1.17
C ASN A 29 9.14 11.96 1.99
N ALA A 30 8.22 12.54 2.76
CA ALA A 30 8.39 13.82 3.47
C ALA A 30 9.35 13.77 4.69
N GLY A 31 10.21 12.77 4.78
CA GLY A 31 11.27 12.65 5.78
C GLY A 31 12.60 13.29 5.35
N LEU A 32 13.71 12.83 5.95
CA LEU A 32 15.07 13.20 5.54
C LEU A 32 15.67 12.13 4.60
N SER A 33 14.90 11.73 3.58
CA SER A 33 15.30 10.72 2.59
C SER A 33 15.86 11.37 1.31
N CYS A 34 16.54 10.56 0.50
CA CYS A 34 16.94 10.91 -0.87
C CYS A 34 16.06 10.23 -1.93
N ASP A 35 15.00 9.51 -1.52
CA ASP A 35 14.09 8.74 -2.38
C ASP A 35 14.81 7.67 -3.25
N GLY A 36 15.92 7.12 -2.75
CA GLY A 36 16.65 6.05 -3.43
C GLY A 36 15.91 4.71 -3.40
N ASP A 37 15.19 4.43 -2.31
CA ASP A 37 14.29 3.29 -2.13
C ASP A 37 13.11 3.32 -3.10
N SER A 38 12.57 4.52 -3.31
CA SER A 38 11.56 4.81 -4.33
C SER A 38 12.03 4.39 -5.72
N ILE A 39 13.22 4.82 -6.14
CA ILE A 39 13.80 4.40 -7.43
C ILE A 39 14.12 2.89 -7.45
N ALA A 40 14.64 2.34 -6.37
CA ALA A 40 14.96 0.91 -6.30
C ALA A 40 13.72 0.01 -6.51
N LEU A 41 12.56 0.41 -5.97
CA LEU A 41 11.32 -0.33 -6.16
C LEU A 41 10.80 -0.30 -7.59
N THR A 42 10.96 0.82 -8.30
CA THR A 42 10.60 0.87 -9.73
C THR A 42 11.48 -0.03 -10.60
N ALA A 43 12.63 -0.47 -10.09
CA ALA A 43 13.51 -1.43 -10.75
C ALA A 43 13.29 -2.89 -10.29
N ALA A 44 12.39 -3.14 -9.33
CA ALA A 44 12.11 -4.48 -8.84
C ALA A 44 11.43 -5.33 -9.93
N THR A 45 11.79 -6.61 -10.00
CA THR A 45 11.24 -7.55 -11.00
C THR A 45 10.70 -8.84 -10.40
N GLN A 46 10.76 -9.00 -9.08
CA GLN A 46 10.35 -10.23 -8.37
C GLN A 46 9.80 -9.93 -6.97
N PRO A 47 8.52 -9.51 -6.86
CA PRO A 47 7.65 -9.03 -7.94
C PRO A 47 7.97 -7.58 -8.35
N SER A 48 7.45 -7.13 -9.49
CA SER A 48 7.47 -5.71 -9.87
C SER A 48 6.34 -4.92 -9.17
N ILE A 49 6.48 -3.59 -9.08
CA ILE A 49 5.44 -2.75 -8.49
C ILE A 49 4.14 -2.76 -9.32
N GLU A 50 4.27 -2.85 -10.64
CA GLU A 50 3.13 -2.93 -11.57
C GLU A 50 2.37 -4.25 -11.39
N GLU A 51 3.07 -5.37 -11.16
CA GLU A 51 2.42 -6.65 -10.84
C GLU A 51 1.60 -6.59 -9.56
N ILE A 52 2.06 -5.83 -8.55
CA ILE A 52 1.33 -5.65 -7.30
C ILE A 52 0.10 -4.76 -7.53
N VAL A 53 0.27 -3.57 -8.12
CA VAL A 53 -0.81 -2.58 -8.28
C VAL A 53 -1.90 -3.07 -9.26
N LEU A 54 -1.52 -3.86 -10.27
CA LEU A 54 -2.46 -4.43 -11.23
C LEU A 54 -3.10 -5.75 -10.75
N GLY A 55 -2.77 -6.24 -9.56
CA GLY A 55 -3.32 -7.48 -9.01
C GLY A 55 -2.88 -8.74 -9.79
N GLY A 56 -1.68 -8.74 -10.35
CA GLY A 56 -1.12 -9.86 -11.12
C GLY A 56 -0.75 -11.09 -10.28
N LEU A 57 -0.69 -10.95 -8.94
CA LEU A 57 -0.29 -11.99 -8.01
C LEU A 57 -1.52 -12.63 -7.33
N PRO A 58 -1.67 -13.96 -7.39
CA PRO A 58 -2.81 -14.64 -6.78
C PRO A 58 -2.74 -14.56 -5.25
N GLY A 59 -3.89 -14.33 -4.62
CA GLY A 59 -4.03 -14.33 -3.17
C GLY A 59 -3.62 -13.03 -2.47
N LEU A 60 -3.23 -12.00 -3.22
CA LEU A 60 -3.10 -10.66 -2.67
C LEU A 60 -4.45 -9.92 -2.72
N PRO A 61 -4.80 -9.15 -1.67
CA PRO A 61 -5.92 -8.23 -1.73
C PRO A 61 -5.66 -7.13 -2.76
N LYS A 62 -6.72 -6.41 -3.15
CA LYS A 62 -6.58 -5.23 -4.00
C LYS A 62 -5.71 -4.20 -3.30
N VAL A 63 -4.68 -3.69 -3.98
CA VAL A 63 -3.75 -2.70 -3.43
C VAL A 63 -4.02 -1.33 -4.04
N ALA A 64 -4.24 -0.33 -3.19
CA ALA A 64 -4.25 1.08 -3.54
C ALA A 64 -2.95 1.71 -3.03
N VAL A 65 -2.08 2.15 -3.95
CA VAL A 65 -0.78 2.75 -3.59
C VAL A 65 -0.89 4.26 -3.74
N HIS A 66 -0.68 4.97 -2.65
CA HIS A 66 -0.67 6.42 -2.56
C HIS A 66 0.79 6.87 -2.45
N TRP A 67 1.44 7.05 -3.59
CA TRP A 67 2.88 7.31 -3.67
C TRP A 67 3.17 8.48 -4.60
N PRO A 68 3.61 9.64 -4.06
CA PRO A 68 3.81 10.87 -4.83
C PRO A 68 4.69 10.75 -6.08
N LEU A 69 5.53 9.72 -6.20
CA LEU A 69 6.38 9.52 -7.37
C LEU A 69 5.66 8.91 -8.57
N ILE A 70 4.72 7.99 -8.33
CA ILE A 70 4.04 7.21 -9.39
C ILE A 70 2.54 7.48 -9.45
N ASP A 71 1.99 8.19 -8.46
CA ASP A 71 0.58 8.55 -8.46
C ASP A 71 0.26 9.48 -9.64
N PHE A 72 -0.94 9.30 -10.18
CA PHE A 72 -1.45 10.22 -11.19
C PHE A 72 -1.82 11.57 -10.59
N GLU A 73 -2.23 11.56 -9.33
CA GLU A 73 -2.78 12.71 -8.65
C GLU A 73 -1.70 13.53 -7.95
N SER A 74 -1.96 14.83 -7.74
CA SER A 74 -0.96 15.73 -7.17
C SER A 74 -1.62 16.86 -6.40
N GLY A 75 -1.11 17.11 -5.20
CA GLY A 75 -1.58 18.18 -4.31
C GLY A 75 -2.75 17.75 -3.42
N PRO A 76 -3.15 18.61 -2.47
CA PRO A 76 -4.08 18.27 -1.38
C PRO A 76 -5.56 18.26 -1.79
N HIS A 77 -5.88 18.59 -3.04
CA HIS A 77 -7.26 18.78 -3.49
C HIS A 77 -7.45 18.05 -4.82
N GLN A 78 -8.53 17.24 -4.89
CA GLN A 78 -9.03 16.52 -6.07
C GLN A 78 -8.42 15.15 -6.41
N GLY A 79 -7.73 14.49 -5.47
CA GLY A 79 -7.30 13.10 -5.65
C GLY A 79 -8.24 12.02 -5.07
N ALA A 80 -8.33 10.85 -5.70
CA ALA A 80 -8.56 9.53 -5.08
C ALA A 80 -7.77 9.30 -3.78
N ASP A 81 -6.69 10.06 -3.53
CA ASP A 81 -5.95 10.12 -2.27
C ASP A 81 -6.70 10.71 -1.06
N ASN A 82 -7.94 11.17 -1.22
CA ASN A 82 -8.78 11.65 -0.10
C ASN A 82 -9.30 10.52 0.82
N PHE A 83 -8.64 9.36 0.87
CA PHE A 83 -9.04 8.24 1.73
C PHE A 83 -8.73 8.49 3.22
N ILE A 84 -7.88 9.46 3.53
CA ILE A 84 -7.58 9.90 4.90
C ILE A 84 -8.26 11.24 5.14
N GLU A 85 -9.26 11.24 6.02
CA GLU A 85 -9.80 12.45 6.62
C GLU A 85 -8.92 12.85 7.82
N TRP A 86 -8.47 14.11 7.83
CA TRP A 86 -7.68 14.70 8.93
C TRP A 86 -8.56 15.48 9.91
#